data_AF-X1FGG2-F1
#
_entry.id   AF-X1FGG2-F1
#
_cell.length_a   1.000
_cell.length_b   1.000
_cell.length_c   1.000
_cell.angle_alpha   90.00
_cell.angle_beta   90.00
_cell.angle_gamma   90.00
#
_symmetry.space_group_name_H-M   'P 1'
#
loop_
_entity.id
_entity.type
_entity.pdbx_description
1 polymer ?
#
loop_
_entity_poly.entity_id
_entity_poly.type
_entity_poly.pdbx_seq_one_letter_code
_entity_poly.pdbx_strand_id
1 'polypeptide(L)'
;MHDFGLLYAAPKEQLEIGPRPGLETVIARVPRATDLLGTYRTVLGEVSQSDASARARSMRLNDDLVVVVLARVLGSLVQRTNVKAPYPATLPQDPEMVRDIDGQLPALFGAMPRNFELAALDALVRARLHVLTLADALDLDTLRLLGMLGPESSAAGALAHVDLLAAISSPAANDIVNFSLELLPSVLETHRAKATGTHAVHGYAGLGNKGSLDSLVLTELAWDEAEFARRMIENEILYYTREQAPDEARRLHYLLIDASASMRGDRQVFARG
;
A
#
# COMPACT_ATOMS: atom_id res chain seq x y z
N MET A 1 1.70 19.71 9.95
CA MET A 1 1.84 18.25 9.80
C MET A 1 0.52 17.57 10.11
N HIS A 2 -0.03 17.72 11.31
CA HIS A 2 -1.28 17.09 11.74
C HIS A 2 -2.46 17.27 10.77
N ASP A 3 -2.79 18.51 10.39
CA ASP A 3 -3.99 18.76 9.57
C ASP A 3 -3.87 18.19 8.15
N PHE A 4 -2.68 18.24 7.55
CA PHE A 4 -2.43 17.56 6.27
C PHE A 4 -2.53 16.05 6.39
N GLY A 5 -2.02 15.46 7.47
CA GLY A 5 -2.13 14.01 7.71
C GLY A 5 -3.58 13.57 7.86
N LEU A 6 -4.37 14.34 8.60
CA LEU A 6 -5.81 14.13 8.76
C LEU A 6 -6.56 14.17 7.43
N LEU A 7 -6.21 15.06 6.51
CA LEU A 7 -6.83 15.13 5.18
C LEU A 7 -6.67 13.84 4.36
N TYR A 8 -5.58 13.11 4.57
CA TYR A 8 -5.26 11.87 3.84
C TYR A 8 -5.66 10.60 4.61
N ALA A 9 -5.83 10.68 5.94
CA ALA A 9 -6.08 9.51 6.79
C ALA A 9 -7.56 9.38 7.24
N ALA A 10 -8.24 10.47 7.55
CA ALA A 10 -9.56 10.44 8.18
C ALA A 10 -10.71 10.69 7.18
N PRO A 11 -11.88 10.03 7.36
CA PRO A 11 -13.08 10.30 6.56
C PRO A 11 -13.53 11.75 6.68
N LYS A 12 -14.11 12.32 5.61
CA LYS A 12 -14.52 13.73 5.56
C LYS A 12 -15.56 14.06 6.62
N GLU A 13 -16.42 13.12 6.97
CA GLU A 13 -17.50 13.27 7.95
C GLU A 13 -16.97 13.40 9.39
N GLN A 14 -15.74 12.95 9.63
CA GLN A 14 -15.08 13.01 10.94
C GLN A 14 -14.11 14.20 11.05
N LEU A 15 -13.94 14.97 9.98
CA LEU A 15 -13.01 16.09 9.91
C LEU A 15 -13.71 17.41 10.20
N GLU A 16 -13.44 17.97 11.37
CA GLU A 16 -13.74 19.35 11.68
C GLU A 16 -12.49 20.21 11.51
N ILE A 17 -12.40 20.91 10.37
CA ILE A 17 -11.32 21.86 10.09
C ILE A 17 -11.84 23.27 10.42
N GLY A 18 -11.31 23.86 11.48
CA GLY A 18 -11.70 25.18 11.93
C GLY A 18 -10.65 25.87 12.79
N PRO A 19 -10.80 27.18 13.04
CA PRO A 19 -9.97 27.87 14.02
C PRO A 19 -10.17 27.27 15.41
N ARG A 20 -9.08 27.02 16.13
CA ARG A 20 -9.18 26.62 17.54
C ARG A 20 -9.72 27.78 18.40
N PRO A 21 -10.45 27.48 19.48
CA PRO A 21 -10.89 28.51 20.44
C PRO A 21 -9.70 29.31 20.98
N GLY A 22 -9.86 30.64 21.11
CA GLY A 22 -8.83 31.52 21.66
C GLY A 22 -7.63 31.79 20.74
N LEU A 23 -7.62 31.24 19.52
CA LEU A 23 -6.53 31.43 18.57
C LEU A 23 -6.40 32.90 18.10
N GLU A 24 -7.53 33.60 17.90
CA GLU A 24 -7.53 34.98 17.41
C GLU A 24 -6.84 35.96 18.36
N THR A 25 -7.06 35.80 19.67
CA THR A 25 -6.48 36.68 20.70
C THR A 25 -4.97 36.50 20.81
N VAL A 26 -4.48 35.29 20.51
CA VAL A 26 -3.06 34.92 20.50
C VAL A 26 -2.38 35.45 19.24
N ILE A 27 -2.96 35.20 18.07
CA ILE A 27 -2.41 35.63 16.77
C ILE A 27 -2.31 37.15 16.69
N ALA A 28 -3.29 37.88 17.23
CA ALA A 28 -3.28 39.35 17.21
C ALA A 28 -2.01 39.95 17.86
N ARG A 29 -1.34 39.21 18.74
CA ARG A 29 -0.10 39.64 19.43
C ARG A 29 1.17 39.30 18.65
N VAL A 30 1.06 38.51 17.58
CA VAL A 30 2.18 38.01 16.79
C VAL A 30 2.19 38.66 15.41
N PRO A 31 3.20 39.47 15.07
CA PRO A 31 3.28 40.13 13.78
C PRO A 31 3.22 39.13 12.61
N ARG A 32 2.49 39.49 11.54
CA ARG A 32 2.31 38.69 10.31
C ARG A 32 1.63 37.32 10.49
N ALA A 33 1.32 36.88 11.71
CA ALA A 33 0.72 35.57 11.95
C ALA A 33 -0.67 35.43 11.34
N THR A 34 -1.48 36.50 11.33
CA THR A 34 -2.82 36.51 10.72
C THR A 34 -2.76 36.18 9.22
N ASP A 35 -1.87 36.84 8.48
CA ASP A 35 -1.74 36.66 7.03
C ASP A 35 -1.19 35.27 6.68
N LEU A 36 -0.20 34.82 7.45
CA LEU A 36 0.41 33.50 7.30
C LEU A 36 -0.61 32.39 7.55
N LEU A 37 -1.44 32.51 8.59
CA LEU A 37 -2.48 31.55 8.91
C LEU A 37 -3.66 31.63 7.95
N GLY A 38 -3.98 32.81 7.42
CA GLY A 38 -4.95 32.96 6.33
C GLY A 38 -4.53 32.15 5.11
N THR A 39 -3.27 32.29 4.69
CA THR A 39 -2.73 31.52 3.56
C THR A 39 -2.69 30.02 3.86
N TYR A 40 -2.29 29.63 5.07
CA TYR A 40 -2.31 28.24 5.51
C TYR A 40 -3.71 27.61 5.37
N ARG A 41 -4.75 28.32 5.83
CA ARG A 41 -6.14 27.87 5.73
C ARG A 41 -6.58 27.73 4.28
N THR A 42 -6.21 28.67 3.41
CA THR A 42 -6.51 28.58 1.98
C THR A 42 -5.87 27.34 1.36
N VAL A 43 -4.57 27.10 1.60
CA VAL A 43 -3.87 25.92 1.09
C VAL A 43 -4.50 24.63 1.61
N LEU A 44 -4.82 24.56 2.91
CA LEU A 44 -5.47 23.40 3.51
C LEU A 44 -6.86 23.16 2.89
N GLY A 45 -7.62 24.23 2.65
CA GLY A 45 -8.91 24.18 1.97
C GLY A 45 -8.78 23.65 0.54
N GLU A 46 -7.84 24.15 -0.24
CA GLU A 46 -7.59 23.69 -1.61
C GLU A 46 -7.16 22.21 -1.64
N VAL A 47 -6.21 21.81 -0.80
CA VAL A 47 -5.78 20.40 -0.70
C VAL A 47 -6.94 19.49 -0.25
N SER A 48 -7.83 19.95 0.62
CA SER A 48 -8.98 19.15 1.06
C SER A 48 -9.99 18.85 -0.06
N GLN A 49 -10.03 19.69 -1.09
CA GLN A 49 -10.89 19.55 -2.26
C GLN A 49 -10.19 18.84 -3.42
N SER A 50 -8.90 18.52 -3.32
CA SER A 50 -8.20 17.80 -4.37
C SER A 50 -8.69 16.36 -4.50
N ASP A 51 -8.68 15.84 -5.73
CA ASP A 51 -9.05 14.45 -6.02
C ASP A 51 -8.15 13.46 -5.28
N ALA A 52 -6.87 13.77 -5.13
CA ALA A 52 -5.93 12.97 -4.36
C ALA A 52 -6.36 12.85 -2.89
N SER A 53 -6.76 13.94 -2.25
CA SER A 53 -7.25 13.86 -0.87
C SER A 53 -8.55 13.04 -0.77
N ALA A 54 -9.46 13.19 -1.74
CA ALA A 54 -10.73 12.46 -1.76
C ALA A 54 -10.54 10.95 -1.92
N ARG A 55 -9.63 10.54 -2.81
CA ARG A 55 -9.28 9.13 -3.02
C ARG A 55 -8.52 8.55 -1.83
N ALA A 56 -7.54 9.27 -1.27
CA ALA A 56 -6.77 8.78 -0.12
C ALA A 56 -7.68 8.43 1.08
N ARG A 57 -8.71 9.24 1.34
CA ARG A 57 -9.70 8.99 2.40
C ARG A 57 -10.49 7.69 2.23
N SER A 58 -10.81 7.30 0.99
CA SER A 58 -11.53 6.04 0.73
C SER A 58 -10.61 4.81 0.86
N MET A 59 -9.30 5.02 0.70
CA MET A 59 -8.31 3.94 0.66
C MET A 59 -7.82 3.49 2.04
N ARG A 60 -8.12 4.24 3.12
CA ARG A 60 -7.68 3.96 4.50
C ARG A 60 -6.18 3.63 4.56
N LEU A 61 -5.36 4.57 4.10
CA LEU A 61 -3.90 4.43 4.09
C LEU A 61 -3.37 4.11 5.50
N ASN A 62 -2.39 3.20 5.60
CA ASN A 62 -1.69 2.96 6.85
C ASN A 62 -0.76 4.15 7.20
N ASP A 63 -0.28 4.17 8.44
CA ASP A 63 0.57 5.27 8.93
C ASP A 63 1.85 5.45 8.09
N ASP A 64 2.45 4.36 7.62
CA ASP A 64 3.66 4.40 6.80
C ASP A 64 3.44 5.11 5.45
N LEU A 65 2.31 4.83 4.79
CA LEU A 65 1.94 5.49 3.54
C LEU A 65 1.60 6.97 3.77
N VAL A 66 0.92 7.28 4.88
CA VAL A 66 0.64 8.68 5.26
C VAL A 66 1.94 9.45 5.48
N VAL A 67 2.94 8.85 6.14
CA VAL A 67 4.28 9.45 6.32
C VAL A 67 4.94 9.74 4.98
N VAL A 68 4.90 8.81 4.03
CA VAL A 68 5.47 9.00 2.68
C VAL A 68 4.76 10.12 1.91
N VAL A 69 3.43 10.16 1.96
CA VAL A 69 2.63 11.24 1.36
C VAL A 69 3.02 12.60 1.95
N LEU A 70 3.09 12.69 3.29
CA LEU A 70 3.49 13.92 3.97
C LEU A 70 4.93 14.32 3.64
N ALA A 71 5.86 13.37 3.56
CA ALA A 71 7.24 13.63 3.18
C ALA A 71 7.34 14.13 1.73
N ARG A 72 6.53 13.59 0.81
CA ARG A 72 6.47 14.03 -0.59
C ARG A 72 5.93 15.45 -0.70
N VAL A 73 4.79 15.73 -0.07
CA VAL A 73 4.08 17.01 -0.19
C VAL A 73 4.79 18.13 0.60
N LEU A 74 5.25 17.85 1.82
CA LEU A 74 5.80 18.84 2.75
C LEU A 74 7.32 18.81 2.87
N GLY A 75 8.02 17.85 2.27
CA GLY A 75 9.48 17.71 2.39
C GLY A 75 10.24 18.96 1.93
N SER A 76 9.75 19.62 0.88
CA SER A 76 10.32 20.88 0.39
C SER A 76 10.20 22.02 1.40
N LEU A 77 9.19 22.00 2.28
CA LEU A 77 9.01 23.00 3.34
C LEU A 77 10.03 22.82 4.45
N VAL A 78 10.32 21.57 4.82
CA VAL A 78 11.32 21.25 5.85
C VAL A 78 12.70 21.74 5.41
N GLN A 79 13.07 21.50 4.15
CA GLN A 79 14.34 21.99 3.59
C GLN A 79 14.43 23.52 3.55
N ARG A 80 13.30 24.22 3.36
CA ARG A 80 13.22 25.69 3.35
C ARG A 80 13.16 26.30 4.75
N THR A 81 12.73 25.53 5.74
CA THR A 81 12.62 25.97 7.13
C THR A 81 13.99 25.83 7.79
N ASN A 82 14.77 26.90 7.81
CA ASN A 82 16.12 26.90 8.39
C ASN A 82 16.13 27.10 9.93
N VAL A 83 15.00 26.82 10.59
CA VAL A 83 14.81 26.97 12.03
C VAL A 83 14.48 25.60 12.59
N LYS A 84 15.13 25.21 13.69
CA LYS A 84 14.84 23.95 14.38
C LYS A 84 13.74 24.15 15.42
N ALA A 85 12.86 23.15 15.57
CA ALA A 85 11.88 23.15 16.64
C ALA A 85 12.58 23.14 18.02
N PRO A 86 12.14 23.97 18.99
CA PRO A 86 12.73 24.00 20.33
C PRO A 86 12.25 22.85 21.23
N TYR A 87 11.41 21.96 20.73
CA TYR A 87 10.80 20.86 21.46
C TYR A 87 11.01 19.52 20.72
N PRO A 88 11.06 18.39 21.45
CA PRO A 88 11.15 17.06 20.84
C PRO A 88 9.85 16.72 20.10
N ALA A 89 9.96 15.95 19.01
CA ALA A 89 8.83 15.43 18.25
C ALA A 89 8.20 14.18 18.91
N THR A 90 7.95 14.25 20.22
CA THR A 90 7.34 13.15 20.99
C THR A 90 5.89 13.47 21.29
N LEU A 91 4.99 12.55 20.97
CA LEU A 91 3.58 12.66 21.34
C LEU A 91 3.37 12.17 22.78
N PRO A 92 2.47 12.80 23.55
CA PRO A 92 2.03 12.27 24.83
C PRO A 92 1.46 10.87 24.65
N GLN A 93 1.93 9.91 25.46
CA GLN A 93 1.42 8.53 25.43
C GLN A 93 0.10 8.39 26.21
N ASP A 94 -0.14 9.29 27.17
CA ASP A 94 -1.34 9.31 27.99
C ASP A 94 -2.38 10.28 27.39
N PRO A 95 -3.53 9.79 26.91
CA PRO A 95 -4.58 10.63 26.34
C PRO A 95 -5.23 11.57 27.36
N GLU A 96 -5.16 11.28 28.68
CA GLU A 96 -5.71 12.17 29.70
C GLU A 96 -4.92 13.49 29.79
N MET A 97 -3.66 13.52 29.35
CA MET A 97 -2.86 14.75 29.30
C MET A 97 -3.38 15.81 28.32
N VAL A 98 -4.21 15.41 27.34
CA VAL A 98 -4.69 16.30 26.26
C VAL A 98 -6.21 16.51 26.25
N ARG A 99 -6.95 15.87 27.16
CA ARG A 99 -8.42 15.85 27.17
C ARG A 99 -9.07 17.23 27.33
N ASP A 100 -8.53 18.09 28.21
CA ASP A 100 -9.10 19.42 28.53
C ASP A 100 -8.11 20.57 28.27
N ILE A 101 -7.19 20.38 27.32
CA ILE A 101 -6.10 21.32 27.07
C ILE A 101 -6.55 22.62 26.38
N ASP A 102 -7.71 22.62 25.71
CA ASP A 102 -8.15 23.73 24.84
C ASP A 102 -8.20 25.08 25.55
N GLY A 103 -8.65 25.13 26.81
CA GLY A 103 -8.67 26.36 27.61
C GLY A 103 -7.27 26.87 28.00
N GLN A 104 -6.28 25.98 28.01
CA GLN A 104 -4.89 26.28 28.39
C GLN A 104 -4.01 26.62 27.18
N LEU A 105 -4.47 26.32 25.95
CA LEU A 105 -3.70 26.52 24.72
C LEU A 105 -3.16 27.95 24.54
N PRO A 106 -3.92 29.04 24.82
CA PRO A 106 -3.38 30.39 24.68
C PRO A 106 -2.17 30.66 25.58
N ALA A 107 -2.22 30.16 26.82
CA ALA A 107 -1.13 30.31 27.78
C ALA A 107 0.08 29.45 27.37
N LEU A 108 -0.15 28.19 26.98
CA LEU A 108 0.89 27.28 26.50
C LEU A 108 1.55 27.79 25.20
N PHE A 109 0.78 28.40 24.30
CA PHE A 109 1.32 29.02 23.11
C PHE A 109 2.31 30.14 23.48
N GLY A 110 1.96 30.99 24.45
CA GLY A 110 2.82 32.07 24.92
C GLY A 110 4.04 31.62 25.75
N ALA A 111 4.06 30.39 26.28
CA ALA A 111 5.12 29.89 27.14
C ALA A 111 6.46 29.63 26.43
N MET A 112 6.46 29.53 25.09
CA MET A 112 7.66 29.28 24.28
C MET A 112 7.71 30.18 23.04
N PRO A 113 8.91 30.53 22.53
CA PRO A 113 9.03 31.28 21.29
C PRO A 113 8.52 30.47 20.09
N ARG A 114 7.72 31.10 19.23
CA ARG A 114 7.05 30.47 18.07
C ARG A 114 7.75 30.69 16.74
N ASN A 115 9.06 30.89 16.78
CA ASN A 115 9.87 31.21 15.61
C ASN A 115 9.88 30.07 14.60
N PHE A 116 9.87 28.82 15.08
CA PHE A 116 9.84 27.64 14.22
C PHE A 116 8.53 27.56 13.44
N GLU A 117 7.40 27.70 14.13
CA GLU A 117 6.06 27.63 13.54
C GLU A 117 5.82 28.77 12.55
N LEU A 118 6.25 29.99 12.89
CA LEU A 118 6.17 31.14 11.97
C LEU A 118 7.07 30.95 10.74
N ALA A 119 8.29 30.43 10.91
CA ALA A 119 9.19 30.14 9.80
C ALA A 119 8.63 29.04 8.88
N ALA A 120 8.02 27.99 9.45
CA ALA A 120 7.36 26.93 8.69
C ALA A 120 6.15 27.46 7.90
N LEU A 121 5.35 28.35 8.50
CA LEU A 121 4.24 29.00 7.80
C LEU A 121 4.75 29.95 6.69
N ASP A 122 5.79 30.74 6.92
CA ASP A 122 6.39 31.59 5.88
C ASP A 122 6.96 30.75 4.72
N ALA A 123 7.60 29.62 5.02
CA ALA A 123 8.06 28.66 4.02
C ALA A 123 6.89 28.08 3.21
N LEU A 124 5.77 27.76 3.86
CA LEU A 124 4.55 27.31 3.18
C LEU A 124 3.98 28.38 2.25
N VAL A 125 3.89 29.63 2.70
CA VAL A 125 3.38 30.73 1.86
C VAL A 125 4.22 30.90 0.60
N ARG A 126 5.56 30.79 0.71
CA ARG A 126 6.47 30.86 -0.43
C ARG A 126 6.37 29.66 -1.37
N ALA A 127 6.08 28.49 -0.82
CA ALA A 127 6.01 27.22 -1.56
C ALA A 127 4.57 26.77 -1.88
N ARG A 128 3.55 27.62 -1.68
CA ARG A 128 2.13 27.23 -1.78
C ARG A 128 1.80 26.49 -3.07
N LEU A 129 2.25 27.04 -4.21
CA LEU A 129 1.95 26.49 -5.53
C LEU A 129 2.62 25.13 -5.70
N HIS A 130 3.86 25.00 -5.22
CA HIS A 130 4.59 23.75 -5.26
C HIS A 130 3.92 22.66 -4.41
N VAL A 131 3.44 23.01 -3.21
CA VAL A 131 2.71 22.09 -2.34
C VAL A 131 1.40 21.62 -2.99
N LEU A 132 0.65 22.53 -3.60
CA LEU A 132 -0.59 22.20 -4.32
C LEU A 132 -0.30 21.30 -5.53
N THR A 133 0.68 21.65 -6.36
CA THR A 133 1.09 20.83 -7.51
C THR A 133 1.53 19.43 -7.06
N LEU A 134 2.28 19.32 -5.97
CA LEU A 134 2.70 18.02 -5.44
C LEU A 134 1.54 17.22 -4.88
N ALA A 135 0.57 17.87 -4.22
CA ALA A 135 -0.63 17.22 -3.73
C ALA A 135 -1.52 16.70 -4.87
N ASP A 136 -1.65 17.47 -5.95
CA ASP A 136 -2.40 17.06 -7.15
C ASP A 136 -1.70 15.96 -7.95
N ALA A 137 -0.36 15.99 -7.98
CA ALA A 137 0.46 14.98 -8.66
C ALA A 137 0.69 13.71 -7.82
N LEU A 138 0.00 13.55 -6.69
CA LEU A 138 0.10 12.32 -5.89
C LEU A 138 -0.52 11.15 -6.64
N ASP A 139 0.32 10.18 -6.99
CA ASP A 139 -0.13 8.88 -7.47
C ASP A 139 -0.39 7.93 -6.29
N LEU A 140 -1.68 7.78 -5.98
CA LEU A 140 -2.16 6.92 -4.90
C LEU A 140 -2.18 5.44 -5.28
N ASP A 141 -2.22 5.13 -6.57
CA ASP A 141 -2.27 3.76 -7.06
C ASP A 141 -0.90 3.09 -6.89
N THR A 142 0.18 3.83 -7.16
CA THR A 142 1.55 3.44 -6.77
C THR A 142 1.70 3.21 -5.27
N LEU A 143 1.18 4.12 -4.44
CA LEU A 143 1.19 3.97 -2.99
C LEU A 143 0.39 2.74 -2.53
N ARG A 144 -0.74 2.45 -3.16
CA ARG A 144 -1.58 1.30 -2.85
C ARG A 144 -0.89 -0.01 -3.17
N LEU A 145 -0.35 -0.16 -4.38
CA LEU A 145 0.31 -1.39 -4.79
C LEU A 145 1.54 -1.66 -3.91
N LEU A 146 2.33 -0.62 -3.62
CA LEU A 146 3.48 -0.77 -2.72
C LEU A 146 3.07 -1.04 -1.26
N GLY A 147 1.94 -0.49 -0.82
CA GLY A 147 1.34 -0.80 0.49
C GLY A 147 0.75 -2.21 0.57
N MET A 148 0.17 -2.73 -0.52
CA MET A 148 -0.30 -4.12 -0.64
C MET A 148 0.85 -5.12 -0.61
N LEU A 149 2.03 -4.71 -1.07
CA LEU A 149 3.28 -5.47 -0.96
C LEU A 149 3.98 -5.28 0.41
N GLY A 150 3.36 -4.54 1.34
CA GLY A 150 3.92 -4.18 2.65
C GLY A 150 4.11 -5.35 3.63
N PRO A 151 4.75 -5.11 4.78
CA PRO A 151 6.13 -5.53 5.04
C PRO A 151 6.20 -6.78 5.94
N GLU A 152 6.65 -7.92 5.40
CA GLU A 152 6.91 -9.11 6.23
C GLU A 152 8.19 -9.03 7.09
N SER A 153 8.86 -7.87 7.23
CA SER A 153 9.97 -7.76 8.18
C SER A 153 10.08 -6.42 8.90
N SER A 154 10.06 -6.50 10.22
CA SER A 154 10.08 -5.43 11.21
C SER A 154 11.44 -4.73 11.38
N ALA A 155 12.24 -4.60 10.32
CA ALA A 155 13.52 -3.87 10.37
C ALA A 155 13.74 -2.88 9.22
N ALA A 156 12.87 -2.86 8.20
CA ALA A 156 13.10 -2.12 6.96
C ALA A 156 12.21 -0.89 6.76
N GLY A 157 11.51 -0.39 7.80
CA GLY A 157 10.56 0.71 7.67
C GLY A 157 11.13 1.95 6.98
N ALA A 158 12.25 2.49 7.47
CA ALA A 158 12.85 3.71 6.92
C ALA A 158 13.45 3.54 5.51
N LEU A 159 14.01 2.36 5.19
CA LEU A 159 14.51 2.06 3.84
C LEU A 159 13.34 1.87 2.88
N ALA A 160 12.27 1.20 3.32
CA ALA A 160 11.03 1.12 2.57
C ALA A 160 10.44 2.52 2.35
N HIS A 161 10.42 3.42 3.33
CA HIS A 161 9.95 4.80 3.11
C HIS A 161 10.79 5.56 2.07
N VAL A 162 12.11 5.35 2.03
CA VAL A 162 13.00 5.95 1.01
C VAL A 162 12.76 5.34 -0.38
N ASP A 163 12.59 4.03 -0.48
CA ASP A 163 12.29 3.32 -1.72
C ASP A 163 10.89 3.68 -2.26
N LEU A 164 9.90 3.81 -1.37
CA LEU A 164 8.56 4.31 -1.69
C LEU A 164 8.61 5.75 -2.20
N LEU A 165 9.37 6.62 -1.54
CA LEU A 165 9.58 8.00 -1.98
C LEU A 165 10.28 8.07 -3.34
N ALA A 166 11.27 7.20 -3.58
CA ALA A 166 11.97 7.11 -4.86
C ALA A 166 11.05 6.60 -5.97
N ALA A 167 10.22 5.60 -5.69
CA ALA A 167 9.24 5.06 -6.63
C ALA A 167 8.20 6.11 -7.04
N ILE A 168 7.60 6.83 -6.08
CA ILE A 168 6.63 7.92 -6.35
C ILE A 168 7.27 9.09 -7.10
N SER A 169 8.58 9.28 -6.94
CA SER A 169 9.32 10.33 -7.63
C SER A 169 9.66 9.99 -9.08
N SER A 170 9.51 8.74 -9.50
CA SER A 170 9.90 8.25 -10.83
C SER A 170 8.68 8.05 -11.74
N PRO A 171 8.56 8.82 -12.84
CA PRO A 171 7.49 8.62 -13.82
C PRO A 171 7.45 7.21 -14.40
N ALA A 172 8.62 6.58 -14.59
CA ALA A 172 8.71 5.22 -15.14
C ALA A 172 8.17 4.14 -14.18
N ALA A 173 8.23 4.40 -12.86
CA ALA A 173 7.68 3.46 -11.89
C ALA A 173 6.14 3.52 -11.89
N ASN A 174 5.57 4.71 -12.06
CA ASN A 174 4.12 4.92 -12.15
C ASN A 174 3.49 4.09 -13.28
N ASP A 175 4.05 4.15 -14.50
CA ASP A 175 3.53 3.39 -15.66
C ASP A 175 3.54 1.87 -15.40
N ILE A 176 4.61 1.35 -14.80
CA ILE A 176 4.75 -0.07 -14.48
C ILE A 176 3.73 -0.50 -13.42
N VAL A 177 3.49 0.34 -12.41
CA VAL A 177 2.53 0.05 -11.34
C VAL A 177 1.11 0.07 -11.87
N ASN A 178 0.73 1.09 -12.66
CA ASN A 178 -0.61 1.15 -13.26
C ASN A 178 -0.87 -0.06 -14.15
N PHE A 179 0.10 -0.41 -15.01
CA PHE A 179 0.01 -1.61 -15.82
C PHE A 179 -0.12 -2.89 -14.97
N SER A 180 0.63 -2.97 -13.87
CA SER A 180 0.53 -4.10 -12.93
C SER A 180 -0.85 -4.18 -12.29
N LEU A 181 -1.41 -3.05 -11.86
CA LEU A 181 -2.77 -2.97 -11.30
C LEU A 181 -3.86 -3.32 -12.32
N GLU A 182 -3.69 -2.98 -13.59
CA GLU A 182 -4.59 -3.39 -14.68
C GLU A 182 -4.52 -4.90 -14.95
N LEU A 183 -3.33 -5.50 -14.83
CA LEU A 183 -3.15 -6.93 -15.06
C LEU A 183 -3.54 -7.80 -13.86
N LEU A 184 -3.47 -7.28 -12.63
CA LEU A 184 -3.76 -8.06 -11.41
C LEU A 184 -5.12 -8.76 -11.45
N PRO A 185 -6.24 -8.11 -11.82
CA PRO A 185 -7.52 -8.79 -11.98
C PRO A 185 -7.47 -9.95 -12.97
N SER A 186 -6.81 -9.77 -14.13
CA SER A 186 -6.70 -10.79 -15.17
C SER A 186 -5.84 -11.99 -14.77
N VAL A 187 -4.78 -11.75 -13.99
CA VAL A 187 -3.91 -12.82 -13.47
C VAL A 187 -4.54 -13.53 -12.27
N LEU A 188 -5.26 -12.80 -11.41
CA LEU A 188 -5.98 -13.34 -10.26
C LEU A 188 -7.34 -13.94 -10.64
N GLU A 189 -7.84 -13.66 -11.84
CA GLU A 189 -8.95 -14.39 -12.43
C GLU A 189 -8.46 -15.80 -12.71
N THR A 190 -8.63 -16.66 -11.71
CA THR A 190 -8.49 -18.10 -11.91
C THR A 190 -9.47 -18.49 -13.00
N HIS A 191 -8.97 -18.63 -14.24
CA HIS A 191 -9.68 -19.36 -15.27
C HIS A 191 -9.84 -20.79 -14.73
N ARG A 192 -10.92 -21.02 -13.98
CA ARG A 192 -11.45 -22.36 -13.75
C ARG A 192 -11.85 -22.83 -15.13
N ALA A 193 -10.96 -23.57 -15.76
CA ALA A 193 -11.36 -24.47 -16.83
C ALA A 193 -12.52 -25.28 -16.24
N LYS A 194 -13.75 -24.97 -16.65
CA LYS A 194 -14.90 -25.81 -16.38
C LYS A 194 -14.61 -27.10 -17.12
N ALA A 195 -13.96 -28.05 -16.45
CA ALA A 195 -14.03 -29.43 -16.84
C ALA A 195 -15.48 -29.83 -16.61
N THR A 196 -16.29 -29.76 -17.67
CA THR A 196 -17.62 -30.38 -17.72
C THR A 196 -17.42 -31.90 -17.79
N GLY A 197 -17.03 -32.48 -16.67
CA GLY A 197 -17.05 -33.90 -16.40
C GLY A 197 -17.76 -34.08 -15.06
N THR A 198 -18.99 -34.58 -15.08
CA THR A 198 -19.64 -35.06 -13.86
C THR A 198 -18.94 -36.34 -13.43
N HIS A 199 -17.89 -36.23 -12.63
CA HIS A 199 -17.26 -37.37 -12.00
C HIS A 199 -17.80 -37.54 -10.59
N ALA A 200 -18.22 -38.77 -10.27
CA ALA A 200 -18.72 -39.13 -8.96
C ALA A 200 -17.56 -39.06 -7.97
N VAL A 201 -17.55 -37.98 -7.19
CA VAL A 201 -16.61 -37.77 -6.08
C VAL A 201 -16.66 -39.01 -5.18
N HIS A 202 -15.53 -39.73 -5.12
CA HIS A 202 -15.27 -40.96 -4.35
C HIS A 202 -15.51 -42.33 -5.03
N GLY A 203 -15.49 -42.40 -6.37
CA GLY A 203 -15.46 -43.69 -7.10
C GLY A 203 -14.06 -44.29 -7.31
N TYR A 204 -14.03 -45.54 -7.77
CA TYR A 204 -12.85 -46.12 -8.41
C TYR A 204 -12.86 -45.74 -9.90
N ALA A 205 -11.74 -45.20 -10.40
CA ALA A 205 -11.62 -44.69 -11.76
C ALA A 205 -11.26 -45.80 -12.77
N GLY A 206 -10.70 -46.92 -12.31
CA GLY A 206 -10.33 -48.04 -13.17
C GLY A 206 -9.59 -49.15 -12.43
N LEU A 207 -8.93 -50.00 -13.22
CA LEU A 207 -8.04 -51.05 -12.75
C LEU A 207 -6.60 -50.73 -13.16
N GLY A 208 -5.66 -51.02 -12.28
CA GLY A 208 -4.23 -50.84 -12.54
C GLY A 208 -3.41 -51.90 -11.83
N ASN A 209 -2.14 -52.01 -12.17
CA ASN A 209 -1.24 -53.01 -11.58
C ASN A 209 -0.42 -52.49 -10.38
N LYS A 210 -0.82 -51.33 -9.84
CA LYS A 210 -0.17 -50.69 -8.69
C LYS A 210 -1.23 -50.17 -7.73
N GLY A 211 -1.09 -50.48 -6.45
CA GLY A 211 -2.01 -50.02 -5.41
C GLY A 211 -1.66 -50.56 -4.03
N SER A 212 -2.34 -50.06 -3.00
CA SER A 212 -2.32 -50.67 -1.67
C SER A 212 -3.07 -52.01 -1.70
N LEU A 213 -2.71 -52.92 -0.79
CA LEU A 213 -3.44 -54.17 -0.53
C LEU A 213 -4.94 -53.91 -0.27
N ASP A 214 -5.27 -52.78 0.36
CA ASP A 214 -6.65 -52.37 0.62
C ASP A 214 -7.45 -52.06 -0.66
N SER A 215 -6.77 -51.95 -1.80
CA SER A 215 -7.37 -51.69 -3.12
C SER A 215 -7.22 -52.89 -4.07
N LEU A 216 -6.82 -54.06 -3.58
CA LEU A 216 -6.73 -55.28 -4.38
C LEU A 216 -8.10 -55.66 -4.95
N VAL A 217 -8.17 -56.07 -6.23
CA VAL A 217 -9.40 -56.65 -6.78
C VAL A 217 -9.63 -58.00 -6.11
N LEU A 218 -10.82 -58.19 -5.54
CA LEU A 218 -11.13 -59.39 -4.75
C LEU A 218 -10.99 -60.71 -5.52
N THR A 219 -11.15 -60.68 -6.85
CA THR A 219 -10.93 -61.86 -7.70
C THR A 219 -9.48 -62.32 -7.73
N GLU A 220 -8.51 -61.47 -7.38
CA GLU A 220 -7.10 -61.88 -7.28
C GLU A 220 -6.86 -62.81 -6.08
N LEU A 221 -7.73 -62.81 -5.06
CA LEU A 221 -7.66 -63.74 -3.93
C LEU A 221 -8.22 -65.14 -4.24
N ALA A 222 -8.80 -65.34 -5.43
CA ALA A 222 -9.32 -66.62 -5.86
C ALA A 222 -8.27 -67.50 -6.56
N TRP A 223 -7.07 -66.97 -6.81
CA TRP A 223 -5.97 -67.74 -7.41
C TRP A 223 -5.33 -68.67 -6.38
N ASP A 224 -4.74 -69.75 -6.90
CA ASP A 224 -3.88 -70.63 -6.10
C ASP A 224 -2.64 -69.86 -5.59
N GLU A 225 -2.10 -70.28 -4.45
CA GLU A 225 -1.03 -69.54 -3.75
C GLU A 225 0.22 -69.37 -4.61
N ALA A 226 0.59 -70.39 -5.38
CA ALA A 226 1.73 -70.34 -6.29
C ALA A 226 1.51 -69.35 -7.45
N GLU A 227 0.30 -69.29 -7.98
CA GLU A 227 -0.06 -68.40 -9.10
C GLU A 227 -0.20 -66.95 -8.63
N PHE A 228 -0.77 -66.73 -7.44
CA PHE A 228 -0.82 -65.42 -6.81
C PHE A 228 0.59 -64.86 -6.54
N ALA A 229 1.50 -65.67 -6.01
CA ALA A 229 2.89 -65.27 -5.78
C ALA A 229 3.62 -64.92 -7.09
N ARG A 230 3.44 -65.72 -8.15
CA ARG A 230 3.99 -65.43 -9.48
C ARG A 230 3.52 -64.07 -10.00
N ARG A 231 2.19 -63.85 -9.99
CA ARG A 231 1.58 -62.59 -10.47
C ARG A 231 1.95 -61.39 -9.61
N MET A 232 2.20 -61.57 -8.32
CA MET A 232 2.73 -60.51 -7.44
C MET A 232 4.13 -60.08 -7.89
N ILE A 233 5.03 -61.04 -8.11
CA ILE A 233 6.42 -60.77 -8.53
C ILE A 233 6.47 -60.13 -9.91
N GLU A 234 5.60 -60.57 -10.82
CA GLU A 234 5.53 -60.07 -12.20
C GLU A 234 4.75 -58.74 -12.35
N ASN A 235 4.23 -58.17 -11.26
CA ASN A 235 3.36 -56.98 -11.28
C ASN A 235 2.11 -57.14 -12.18
N GLU A 236 1.50 -58.32 -12.13
CA GLU A 236 0.27 -58.65 -12.86
C GLU A 236 -0.98 -58.62 -11.97
N ILE A 237 -0.82 -58.36 -10.66
CA ILE A 237 -1.94 -58.23 -9.73
C ILE A 237 -2.72 -56.94 -10.01
N LEU A 238 -4.05 -57.06 -10.06
CA LEU A 238 -4.95 -55.93 -10.30
C LEU A 238 -5.39 -55.27 -8.99
N TYR A 239 -5.35 -53.95 -9.00
CA TYR A 239 -5.83 -53.04 -7.96
C TYR A 239 -6.86 -52.08 -8.55
N TYR A 240 -7.86 -51.71 -7.76
CA TYR A 240 -8.72 -50.59 -8.08
C TYR A 240 -7.95 -49.27 -7.94
N THR A 241 -7.90 -48.49 -9.03
CA THR A 241 -7.29 -47.16 -9.00
C THR A 241 -8.33 -46.15 -8.53
N ARG A 242 -8.00 -45.40 -7.47
CA ARG A 242 -8.82 -44.26 -7.06
C ARG A 242 -8.59 -43.10 -8.02
N GLU A 243 -9.64 -42.34 -8.29
CA GLU A 243 -9.51 -41.04 -8.95
C GLU A 243 -8.69 -40.13 -8.01
N GLN A 244 -7.37 -40.11 -8.19
CA GLN A 244 -6.52 -39.13 -7.53
C GLN A 244 -6.75 -37.81 -8.24
N ALA A 245 -7.23 -36.80 -7.50
CA ALA A 245 -7.06 -35.43 -7.95
C ALA A 245 -5.57 -35.25 -8.25
N PRO A 246 -5.18 -34.75 -9.44
CA PRO A 246 -3.78 -34.52 -9.73
C PRO A 246 -3.21 -33.61 -8.64
N ASP A 247 -2.09 -34.02 -8.03
CA ASP A 247 -1.33 -33.16 -7.13
C ASP A 247 -1.11 -31.83 -7.87
N GLU A 248 -1.55 -30.73 -7.27
CA GLU A 248 -1.31 -29.40 -7.82
C GLU A 248 0.21 -29.18 -7.85
N ALA A 249 0.82 -29.47 -8.99
CA ALA A 249 2.18 -29.07 -9.28
C ALA A 249 2.27 -27.58 -8.97
N ARG A 250 3.15 -27.20 -8.03
CA ARG A 250 3.43 -25.80 -7.69
C ARG A 250 3.63 -25.02 -8.97
N ARG A 251 2.65 -24.19 -9.33
CA ARG A 251 2.67 -23.39 -10.55
C ARG A 251 3.67 -22.25 -10.34
N LEU A 252 4.90 -22.46 -10.76
CA LEU A 252 5.91 -21.42 -10.82
C LEU A 252 5.66 -20.59 -12.08
N HIS A 253 5.16 -19.37 -11.89
CA HIS A 253 4.99 -18.40 -12.96
C HIS A 253 6.25 -17.52 -13.01
N TYR A 254 7.00 -17.61 -14.10
CA TYR A 254 8.14 -16.74 -14.37
C TYR A 254 7.71 -15.62 -15.31
N LEU A 255 7.72 -14.38 -14.82
CA LEU A 255 7.49 -13.19 -15.62
C LEU A 255 8.84 -12.60 -16.01
N LEU A 256 9.21 -12.69 -17.29
CA LEU A 256 10.38 -12.01 -17.82
C LEU A 256 9.93 -10.75 -18.55
N ILE A 257 10.33 -9.60 -18.03
CA ILE A 257 10.06 -8.29 -18.61
C ILE A 257 11.35 -7.77 -19.23
N ASP A 258 11.31 -7.43 -20.52
CA ASP A 258 12.40 -6.71 -21.18
C ASP A 258 12.39 -5.25 -20.72
N ALA A 259 13.44 -4.82 -20.01
CA ALA A 259 13.64 -3.44 -19.56
C ALA A 259 14.57 -2.64 -20.49
N SER A 260 14.93 -3.19 -21.66
CA SER A 260 15.82 -2.54 -22.60
C SER A 260 15.17 -1.31 -23.24
N ALA A 261 16.00 -0.44 -23.81
CA ALA A 261 15.53 0.72 -24.55
C ALA A 261 14.66 0.37 -25.78
N SER A 262 14.68 -0.90 -26.22
CA SER A 262 13.86 -1.42 -27.33
C SER A 262 12.36 -1.37 -27.04
N MET A 263 11.96 -1.49 -25.77
CA MET A 263 10.55 -1.47 -25.36
C MET A 263 9.93 -0.08 -25.33
N ARG A 264 10.68 0.98 -25.65
CA ARG A 264 10.21 2.38 -25.50
C ARG A 264 9.36 2.92 -26.65
N GLY A 265 9.10 2.13 -27.71
CA GLY A 265 8.33 2.59 -28.88
C GLY A 265 9.01 3.75 -29.64
N ASP A 266 8.52 4.06 -30.84
CA ASP A 266 9.13 5.09 -31.70
C ASP A 266 9.14 6.46 -31.02
N ARG A 267 10.34 6.88 -30.63
CA ARG A 267 10.60 8.23 -30.15
C ARG A 267 10.52 9.18 -31.33
N GLN A 268 9.58 10.13 -31.29
CA GLN A 268 9.77 11.37 -32.04
C GLN A 268 11.14 11.95 -31.67
N VAL A 269 11.94 12.14 -32.72
CA VAL A 269 13.30 12.67 -32.69
C VAL A 269 13.27 14.05 -32.03
N PHE A 270 13.71 14.15 -30.78
CA PHE A 270 14.15 15.45 -30.26
C PHE A 270 15.54 15.71 -30.83
N ALA A 271 15.56 16.58 -31.84
CA ALA A 271 16.75 17.13 -32.44
C ALA A 271 17.60 17.85 -31.38
N ARG A 272 18.91 17.58 -31.44
CA ARG A 272 20.09 18.35 -31.04
C ARG A 272 19.88 19.66 -30.26
N GLY A 273 20.57 19.74 -29.13
CA GLY A 273 20.94 20.95 -28.39
C GLY A 273 21.80 20.56 -27.20
#